data_AF-A0A2X3ACP7-F1
#
_entry.id   AF-A0A2X3ACP7-F1
#
_cell.length_a   1.000
_cell.length_b   1.000
_cell.length_c   1.000
_cell.angle_alpha   90.00
_cell.angle_beta   90.00
_cell.angle_gamma   90.00
#
_symmetry.space_group_name_H-M   'P 1'
#
loop_
_entity.id
_entity.type
_entity.pdbx_description
1 polymer ?
#
loop_
_entity_poly.entity_id
_entity_poly.type
_entity_poly.pdbx_seq_one_letter_code
_entity_poly.pdbx_strand_id
1 'polypeptide(L)' 'MKIKLARVKLGLTQKELAKKVGISHVTLSKIEKGNYENLTLRTMLKLAAALKTTVQELFFSDEE' A
#
# COMPACT_ATOMS: atom_id res chain seq x y z
N MET A 1 -2.08 1.30 8.81
CA MET A 1 -1.64 2.71 8.84
C MET A 1 -0.38 3.01 8.02
N LYS A 2 0.64 2.14 7.99
CA LYS A 2 1.93 2.41 7.31
C LYS A 2 1.80 2.84 5.84
N ILE A 3 0.96 2.14 5.06
CA ILE A 3 0.68 2.47 3.65
C ILE A 3 0.10 3.88 3.48
N LYS A 4 -0.90 4.24 4.30
CA LYS A 4 -1.51 5.58 4.29
C LYS A 4 -0.48 6.66 4.59
N LEU A 5 0.37 6.46 5.60
CA LEU A 5 1.41 7.41 5.98
C LEU A 5 2.45 7.59 4.87
N ALA A 6 2.95 6.49 4.29
CA ALA A 6 3.89 6.53 3.17
C ALA A 6 3.28 7.26 1.96
N ARG A 7 2.01 6.98 1.64
CA ARG A 7 1.30 7.67 0.57
C ARG A 7 1.21 9.18 0.80
N VAL A 8 0.83 9.61 2.00
CA VAL A 8 0.68 11.03 2.37
C VAL A 8 2.04 11.73 2.36
N LYS A 9 3.12 11.09 2.82
CA LYS A 9 4.49 11.63 2.74
C LYS A 9 4.93 11.91 1.30
N LEU A 10 4.43 11.13 0.34
CA LEU A 10 4.68 11.34 -1.09
C LEU A 10 3.68 12.31 -1.76
N GLY A 11 2.77 12.93 -0.99
CA GLY A 11 1.76 13.86 -1.52
C GLY A 11 0.70 13.20 -2.41
N LEU A 12 0.54 11.88 -2.36
CA LEU A 12 -0.35 11.15 -3.25
C LEU A 12 -1.77 11.04 -2.65
N THR A 13 -2.78 11.20 -3.49
CA THR A 13 -4.16 10.79 -3.19
C THR A 13 -4.31 9.27 -3.30
N GLN A 14 -5.37 8.72 -2.72
CA GLN A 14 -5.68 7.29 -2.87
C GLN A 14 -5.90 6.91 -4.34
N LYS A 15 -6.57 7.77 -5.13
CA LYS A 15 -6.80 7.50 -6.57
C LYS A 15 -5.49 7.41 -7.35
N GLU A 16 -4.54 8.29 -7.06
CA GLU A 16 -3.24 8.30 -7.74
C GLU A 16 -2.39 7.09 -7.38
N LEU A 17 -2.33 6.70 -6.09
CA LEU A 17 -1.61 5.49 -5.70
C LEU A 17 -2.26 4.24 -6.29
N ALA A 18 -3.59 4.15 -6.25
CA ALA A 18 -4.33 3.03 -6.82
C ALA A 18 -4.03 2.88 -8.32
N LYS A 19 -4.02 4.00 -9.07
CA LYS A 19 -3.63 4.03 -10.49
C LYS A 19 -2.18 3.59 -10.71
N LYS A 20 -1.23 4.06 -9.89
CA LYS A 20 0.19 3.67 -9.99
C LYS A 20 0.40 2.17 -9.75
N VAL A 21 -0.33 1.59 -8.80
CA VAL A 21 -0.23 0.17 -8.45
C VAL A 21 -1.03 -0.71 -9.43
N GLY A 22 -2.03 -0.14 -10.11
CA GLY A 22 -2.92 -0.87 -11.01
C GLY A 22 -4.01 -1.64 -10.25
N ILE A 23 -4.56 -1.04 -9.20
CA ILE A 23 -5.67 -1.58 -8.42
C ILE A 23 -6.82 -0.57 -8.35
N SER A 24 -8.00 -1.03 -7.93
CA SER A 24 -9.13 -0.12 -7.73
C SER A 24 -8.91 0.80 -6.52
N HIS A 25 -9.52 1.99 -6.55
CA HIS A 25 -9.56 2.89 -5.40
C HIS A 25 -10.16 2.21 -4.15
N VAL A 26 -11.19 1.38 -4.34
CA VAL A 26 -11.84 0.60 -3.26
C VAL A 26 -10.85 -0.39 -2.65
N THR A 27 -10.09 -1.11 -3.48
CA THR A 27 -9.05 -2.03 -3.04
C THR A 27 -8.00 -1.30 -2.19
N LEU A 28 -7.51 -0.15 -2.67
CA LEU A 28 -6.55 0.63 -1.88
C LEU A 28 -7.16 1.12 -0.56
N SER A 29 -8.41 1.57 -0.54
CA SER A 29 -9.07 1.99 0.70
C SER A 29 -9.20 0.84 1.70
N LYS A 30 -9.47 -0.39 1.25
CA LYS A 30 -9.52 -1.59 2.11
C LYS A 30 -8.15 -1.92 2.69
N ILE A 31 -7.12 -1.89 1.84
CA ILE A 31 -5.71 -2.11 2.22
C ILE A 31 -5.28 -1.09 3.29
N GLU A 32 -5.59 0.20 3.12
CA GLU A 32 -5.22 1.23 4.10
C GLU A 32 -5.96 1.09 5.45
N LYS A 33 -7.12 0.43 5.45
CA LYS A 33 -7.89 0.06 6.64
C LYS A 33 -7.44 -1.27 7.26
N GLY A 34 -6.48 -1.97 6.66
CA GLY A 34 -5.94 -3.23 7.19
C GLY A 34 -6.61 -4.50 6.65
N ASN A 35 -7.52 -4.42 5.68
CA ASN A 35 -8.05 -5.61 5.03
C ASN A 35 -7.09 -6.03 3.90
N TYR A 36 -6.45 -7.19 4.09
CA TYR A 36 -5.47 -7.78 3.18
C TYR A 36 -5.91 -9.14 2.62
N GLU A 37 -7.17 -9.55 2.79
CA GLU A 37 -7.67 -10.90 2.49
C GLU A 37 -7.44 -11.37 1.05
N ASN A 38 -7.30 -10.42 0.10
CA ASN A 38 -7.07 -10.71 -1.31
C ASN A 38 -5.79 -10.05 -1.84
N LEU A 39 -4.84 -9.74 -0.97
CA LEU A 39 -3.62 -9.06 -1.35
C LEU A 39 -2.60 -10.07 -1.90
N THR A 40 -2.32 -9.98 -3.20
CA THR A 40 -1.30 -10.81 -3.82
C THR A 40 0.11 -10.26 -3.56
N LEU A 41 1.11 -11.13 -3.52
CA LEU A 41 2.53 -10.74 -3.44
C LEU A 41 2.90 -9.72 -4.52
N ARG A 42 2.36 -9.89 -5.74
CA ARG A 42 2.55 -8.93 -6.84
C ARG A 42 2.04 -7.53 -6.47
N THR A 43 0.90 -7.43 -5.79
CA THR A 43 0.34 -6.14 -5.35
C THR A 43 1.16 -5.54 -4.22
N MET A 44 1.64 -6.37 -3.28
CA MET A 44 2.55 -5.92 -2.21
C MET A 44 3.83 -5.32 -2.78
N LEU A 45 4.48 -6.00 -3.73
CA LEU A 45 5.70 -5.52 -4.39
C LEU A 45 5.45 -4.21 -5.16
N LYS A 46 4.33 -4.11 -5.88
CA LYS A 46 3.96 -2.87 -6.58
C LYS A 46 3.69 -1.72 -5.62
N LEU A 47 3.05 -1.97 -4.47
CA LEU A 47 2.82 -0.97 -3.43
C LEU A 47 4.14 -0.48 -2.84
N ALA A 48 5.04 -1.40 -2.49
CA ALA A 48 6.38 -1.09 -1.99
C ALA A 48 7.16 -0.20 -2.98
N ALA A 49 7.21 -0.60 -4.25
CA ALA A 49 7.85 0.18 -5.31
C ALA A 49 7.20 1.56 -5.50
N ALA A 50 5.86 1.64 -5.55
CA ALA A 50 5.14 2.91 -5.73
C ALA A 50 5.32 3.86 -4.54
N LEU A 51 5.55 3.32 -3.34
CA LEU A 51 5.73 4.06 -2.10
C LEU A 51 7.21 4.27 -1.71
N LYS A 52 8.16 3.84 -2.57
CA LYS A 52 9.61 3.96 -2.35
C LYS A 52 10.07 3.38 -1.01
N THR A 53 9.58 2.19 -0.68
CA THR A 53 9.84 1.48 0.58
C THR A 53 9.84 -0.03 0.30
N THR A 54 10.06 -0.87 1.31
CA THR A 54 10.06 -2.32 1.18
C THR A 54 8.71 -2.94 1.56
N VAL A 55 8.46 -4.17 1.11
CA VAL A 55 7.29 -4.95 1.55
C VAL A 55 7.36 -5.20 3.06
N GLN A 56 8.56 -5.46 3.59
CA GLN A 56 8.83 -5.61 5.02
C GLN A 56 8.31 -4.39 5.79
N GLU A 57 8.78 -3.19 5.44
CA GLU A 57 8.37 -1.96 6.12
C GLU A 57 6.86 -1.70 6.03
N LEU A 58 6.21 -2.03 4.91
CA LEU A 58 4.79 -1.75 4.70
C LEU A 58 3.85 -2.69 5.44
N PHE A 59 4.18 -3.99 5.49
CA PHE A 59 3.26 -5.04 5.91
C PHE A 59 3.68 -5.78 7.17
N PHE A 60 4.97 -5.77 7.49
CA PHE A 60 5.53 -6.45 8.65
C PHE A 60 6.07 -5.40 9.62
N SER A 61 5.87 -5.59 10.92
CA SER A 61 6.61 -4.88 11.96
C SER A 61 7.77 -5.76 12.39
N ASP A 62 8.89 -5.16 12.81
CA ASP A 62 9.98 -5.90 13.46
C ASP A 62 9.61 -6.38 14.89
N GLU A 63 8.33 -6.27 15.26
CA GLU A 63 7.72 -6.78 16.49
C GLU A 63 6.35 -7.37 16.11
N GLU A 64 6.36 -8.63 15.66
CA GLU A 64 5.97 -9.84 16.40
C GLU A 64 6.40 -11.10 15.62
#